data_AF-A0A1I0PYQ3-F1
#
_entry.id   AF-A0A1I0PYQ3-F1
#
_cell.length_a   1.000
_cell.length_b   1.000
_cell.length_c   1.000
_cell.angle_alpha   90.00
_cell.angle_beta   90.00
_cell.angle_gamma   90.00
#
_symmetry.space_group_name_H-M   'P 1'
#
loop_
_entity.id
_entity.type
_entity.pdbx_description
1 polymer ?
#
loop_
_entity_poly.entity_id
_entity_poly.type
_entity_poly.pdbx_seq_one_letter_code
_entity_poly.pdbx_strand_id
1 'polypeptide(L)'
;MRVATETHRRNGVTLVAVRVEHDGEQRQRVRLANECAGPVWPPRENGLPAPGWDDGGWEGVLDPGDRTPLGYATPGEPRDPPVSVAWTERAAAGPPDASAAVAEFGDPRPPRDAVPEPDTALPDAVRDWLGDVSSRASEDGETPEDREAVSALAARASVLRERVDE
;
A
#
# COMPACT_ATOMS: atom_id res chain seq x y z
N MET A 1 28.28 8.95 14.92
CA MET A 1 26.84 8.77 15.17
C MET A 1 26.50 9.52 16.45
N ARG A 2 25.47 10.36 16.42
CA ARG A 2 24.93 11.00 17.63
C ARG A 2 23.48 10.58 17.79
N VAL A 3 23.07 10.35 19.02
CA VAL A 3 21.71 9.93 19.37
C VAL A 3 21.21 10.87 20.45
N ALA A 4 20.12 11.56 20.16
CA ALA A 4 19.36 12.33 21.15
C ALA A 4 18.06 11.60 21.43
N THR A 5 17.64 11.59 22.69
CA THR A 5 16.45 10.85 23.13
C THR A 5 15.59 11.66 24.07
N GLU A 6 14.29 11.43 24.02
CA GLU A 6 13.32 11.93 24.97
C GLU A 6 12.38 10.79 25.37
N THR A 7 11.99 10.72 26.65
CA THR A 7 11.03 9.73 27.12
C THR A 7 9.82 10.40 27.75
N HIS A 8 8.64 9.83 27.50
CA HIS A 8 7.40 10.25 28.13
C HIS A 8 6.65 9.03 28.64
N ARG A 9 6.46 8.94 29.97
CA ARG A 9 5.76 7.81 30.59
C ARG A 9 4.32 8.17 30.93
N ARG A 10 3.37 7.33 30.53
CA ARG A 10 1.94 7.49 30.83
C ARG A 10 1.25 6.13 30.92
N ASN A 11 0.43 5.92 31.96
CA ASN A 11 -0.40 4.73 32.13
C ASN A 11 0.36 3.39 31.96
N GLY A 12 1.57 3.31 32.52
CA GLY A 12 2.40 2.09 32.43
C GLY A 12 3.11 1.89 31.10
N VAL A 13 3.00 2.82 30.15
CA VAL A 13 3.71 2.80 28.86
C VAL A 13 4.74 3.92 28.82
N THR A 14 5.93 3.60 28.33
CA THR A 14 6.99 4.57 28.03
C THR A 14 7.04 4.79 26.53
N LEU A 15 6.82 6.03 26.09
CA LEU A 15 7.09 6.47 24.74
C LEU A 15 8.54 6.95 24.67
N VAL A 16 9.28 6.48 23.67
CA VAL A 16 10.68 6.87 23.45
C VAL A 16 10.77 7.52 22.08
N ALA A 17 11.16 8.79 22.06
CA ALA A 17 11.51 9.52 20.85
C ALA A 17 13.03 9.55 20.69
N VAL A 18 13.51 9.28 19.49
CA VAL A 18 14.93 9.19 19.17
C VAL A 18 15.21 10.01 17.93
N ARG A 19 16.28 10.80 17.96
CA ARG A 19 16.84 11.46 16.79
C ARG A 19 18.26 10.96 16.59
N VAL A 20 18.49 10.33 15.45
CA VAL A 20 19.81 9.83 15.05
C VAL A 20 20.42 10.82 14.07
N GLU A 21 21.65 11.22 14.30
CA GLU A 21 22.42 12.07 13.39
C GLU A 21 23.69 11.35 12.94
N HIS A 22 23.85 11.25 11.63
CA HIS A 22 24.99 10.61 11.02
C HIS A 22 25.95 11.67 10.41
N ASP A 23 26.86 12.18 11.25
CA ASP A 23 27.89 13.15 10.84
C ASP A 23 29.09 12.52 10.07
N GLY A 24 28.98 11.25 9.67
CA GLY A 24 30.06 10.53 8.98
C GLY A 24 30.01 10.71 7.46
N GLU A 25 31.14 10.52 6.80
CA GLU A 25 31.26 10.69 5.34
C GLU A 25 30.83 9.45 4.54
N GLN A 26 30.60 8.32 5.21
CA GLN A 26 30.34 7.03 4.55
C GLN A 26 29.06 6.43 5.07
N ARG A 27 28.23 5.89 4.18
CA ARG A 27 26.99 5.18 4.54
C ARG A 27 27.25 4.13 5.64
N GLN A 28 26.43 4.15 6.69
CA GLN A 28 26.54 3.24 7.83
C GLN A 28 25.24 2.46 8.01
N ARG A 29 25.35 1.15 8.23
CA ARG A 29 24.28 0.38 8.85
C ARG A 29 24.43 0.49 10.36
N VAL A 30 23.33 0.70 11.07
CA VAL A 30 23.32 0.92 12.51
C VAL A 30 22.23 0.08 13.16
N ARG A 31 22.54 -0.41 14.36
CA ARG A 31 21.57 -1.02 15.26
C ARG A 31 21.43 -0.18 16.51
N LEU A 32 20.20 0.23 16.79
CA LEU A 32 19.80 0.84 18.05
C LEU A 32 19.10 -0.20 18.91
N ALA A 33 19.51 -0.30 20.18
CA ALA A 33 18.89 -1.20 21.14
C ALA A 33 18.05 -0.40 22.15
N ASN A 34 16.87 -0.91 22.46
CA ASN A 34 16.09 -0.44 23.60
C ASN A 34 16.74 -0.91 24.90
N GLU A 35 17.00 0.04 25.80
CA GLU A 35 17.55 -0.25 27.13
C GLU A 35 16.46 -0.34 28.21
N CYS A 36 15.23 0.08 27.91
CA CYS A 36 14.11 0.00 28.84
C CYS A 36 13.75 -1.46 29.14
N ALA A 37 13.24 -1.72 30.34
CA ALA A 37 12.94 -3.08 30.81
C ALA A 37 11.64 -3.64 30.19
N GLY A 38 11.65 -3.95 28.90
CA GLY A 38 10.50 -4.50 28.18
C GLY A 38 10.73 -4.59 26.67
N PRO A 39 9.83 -5.28 25.95
CA PRO A 39 9.90 -5.34 24.49
C PRO A 39 9.64 -3.97 23.87
N VAL A 40 10.11 -3.82 22.62
CA VAL A 40 9.74 -2.71 21.76
C VAL A 40 8.36 -2.96 21.17
N TRP A 41 7.50 -1.96 21.25
CA TRP A 41 6.25 -1.87 20.51
C TRP A 41 6.46 -0.85 19.39
N PRO A 42 6.81 -1.34 18.19
CA PRO A 42 7.18 -0.47 17.09
C PRO A 42 5.96 0.23 16.50
N PRO A 43 6.17 1.35 15.78
CA PRO A 43 5.15 1.91 14.91
C PRO A 43 4.71 0.85 13.89
N ARG A 44 3.42 0.87 13.53
CA ARG A 44 2.84 -0.12 12.63
C ARG A 44 2.25 0.53 11.39
N GLU A 45 2.49 -0.11 10.26
CA GLU A 45 1.93 0.23 8.95
C GLU A 45 1.17 -0.98 8.45
N ASN A 46 -0.13 -0.82 8.16
CA ASN A 46 -1.01 -1.94 7.75
C ASN A 46 -0.99 -3.15 8.71
N GLY A 47 -0.81 -2.89 10.00
CA GLY A 47 -0.76 -3.92 11.05
C GLY A 47 0.61 -4.59 11.25
N LEU A 48 1.58 -4.35 10.37
CA LEU A 48 2.94 -4.87 10.48
C LEU A 48 3.87 -3.84 11.14
N PRO A 49 4.92 -4.26 11.87
CA PRO A 49 6.00 -3.35 12.28
C PRO A 49 6.55 -2.58 11.08
N ALA A 50 6.75 -1.27 11.24
CA ALA A 50 7.41 -0.47 10.22
C ALA A 50 8.82 -1.04 9.93
N PRO A 51 9.37 -0.84 8.72
CA PRO A 51 10.66 -1.40 8.34
C PRO A 51 11.80 -1.05 9.31
N GLY A 52 12.66 -2.04 9.56
CA GLY A 52 13.82 -1.93 10.46
C GLY A 52 13.51 -2.18 11.94
N TRP A 53 12.25 -2.29 12.34
CA TRP A 53 11.89 -2.56 13.73
C TRP A 53 11.76 -4.05 14.05
N ASP A 54 12.19 -4.42 15.25
CA ASP A 54 11.90 -5.71 15.89
C ASP A 54 11.65 -5.51 17.40
N ASP A 55 11.52 -6.61 18.15
CA ASP A 55 11.22 -6.58 19.59
C ASP A 55 12.31 -5.95 20.46
N GLY A 56 13.53 -5.75 19.93
CA GLY A 56 14.68 -5.22 20.65
C GLY A 56 15.11 -3.81 20.23
N GLY A 57 14.61 -3.28 19.11
CA GLY A 57 14.98 -1.94 18.66
C GLY A 57 14.81 -1.72 17.17
N TRP A 58 15.65 -0.84 16.63
CA TRP A 58 15.63 -0.45 15.23
C TRP A 58 16.98 -0.72 14.56
N GLU A 59 16.93 -1.22 13.34
CA GLU A 59 18.07 -1.39 12.47
C GLU A 59 17.80 -0.76 11.11
N GLY A 60 18.78 -0.04 10.58
CA GLY A 60 18.67 0.52 9.25
C GLY A 60 19.99 1.09 8.75
N VAL A 61 19.92 1.67 7.56
CA VAL A 61 21.07 2.26 6.88
C VAL A 61 20.88 3.78 6.82
N LEU A 62 21.94 4.51 7.15
CA LEU A 62 21.98 5.97 7.19
C LEU A 62 23.03 6.47 6.20
N ASP A 63 22.62 7.37 5.32
CA ASP A 63 23.48 8.10 4.41
C ASP A 63 24.24 9.24 5.12
N PRO A 64 25.38 9.70 4.56
CA PRO A 64 26.12 10.83 5.12
C PRO A 64 25.24 12.07 5.32
N GLY A 65 25.19 12.60 6.55
CA GLY A 65 24.42 13.78 6.91
C GLY A 65 22.96 13.50 7.30
N ASP A 66 22.50 12.25 7.27
CA ASP A 66 21.13 11.90 7.62
C ASP A 66 20.75 12.27 9.06
N ARG A 67 19.51 12.72 9.20
CA ARG A 67 18.85 13.03 10.47
C ARG A 67 17.54 12.25 10.54
N THR A 68 17.59 11.09 11.17
CA THR A 68 16.48 10.13 11.15
C THR A 68 15.69 10.22 12.45
N PRO A 69 14.41 10.64 12.39
CA PRO A 69 13.52 10.54 13.53
C PRO A 69 13.01 9.10 13.67
N LEU A 70 13.07 8.56 14.89
CA LEU A 70 12.55 7.25 15.24
C LEU A 70 11.73 7.38 16.51
N GLY A 71 10.73 6.52 16.68
CA GLY A 71 9.92 6.50 17.89
C GLY A 71 9.25 5.16 18.08
N TYR A 72 9.14 4.73 19.34
CA TYR A 72 8.50 3.48 19.72
C TYR A 72 7.91 3.58 21.13
N ALA A 73 7.10 2.59 21.49
CA ALA A 73 6.58 2.43 22.84
C ALA A 73 7.18 1.19 23.50
N THR A 74 7.20 1.14 24.84
CA THR A 74 7.57 -0.05 25.59
C THR A 74 6.81 -0.08 26.92
N PRO A 75 6.40 -1.24 27.44
CA PRO A 75 5.82 -1.33 28.78
C PRO A 75 6.87 -1.14 29.89
N GLY A 76 8.17 -1.21 29.52
CA GLY A 76 9.28 -1.09 30.44
C GLY A 76 9.41 0.28 31.06
N GLU A 77 10.02 0.32 32.24
CA GLU A 77 10.39 1.58 32.87
C GLU A 77 11.46 2.30 32.04
N PRO A 78 11.39 3.64 31.88
CA PRO A 78 12.40 4.40 31.17
C PRO A 78 13.76 4.22 31.84
N ARG A 79 14.81 4.03 31.03
CA ARG A 79 16.21 4.10 31.47
C ARG A 79 16.88 5.35 30.95
N ASP A 80 18.05 5.67 31.51
CA ASP A 80 18.91 6.76 31.04
C ASP A 80 20.31 6.21 30.70
N PRO A 81 20.71 6.15 29.41
CA PRO A 81 19.88 6.47 28.25
C PRO A 81 18.82 5.38 27.99
N PRO A 82 17.67 5.71 27.37
CA PRO A 82 16.64 4.73 27.03
C PRO A 82 16.99 3.89 25.79
N VAL A 83 17.99 4.35 25.02
CA VAL A 83 18.45 3.73 23.77
C VAL A 83 19.96 3.82 23.70
N SER A 84 20.59 2.75 23.23
CA SER A 84 22.02 2.72 22.93
C SER A 84 22.27 2.39 21.46
N VAL A 85 23.44 2.79 20.94
CA VAL A 85 23.94 2.28 19.67
C VAL A 85 24.63 0.96 19.94
N ALA A 86 23.98 -0.15 19.59
CA ALA A 86 24.53 -1.49 19.83
C ALA A 86 25.71 -1.79 18.91
N TRP A 87 25.60 -1.43 17.63
CA TRP A 87 26.71 -1.51 16.68
C TRP A 87 26.50 -0.58 15.49
N THR A 88 27.61 -0.29 14.80
CA THR A 88 27.65 0.40 13.50
C THR A 88 28.63 -0.34 12.59
N GLU A 89 28.25 -0.54 11.34
CA GLU A 89 29.15 -1.06 10.30
C GLU A 89 29.02 -0.24 9.02
N ARG A 90 30.08 -0.23 8.20
CA ARG A 90 30.00 0.39 6.88
C ARG A 90 29.00 -0.39 6.03
N ALA A 91 27.98 0.28 5.51
CA ALA A 91 27.12 -0.33 4.53
C ALA A 91 27.82 -0.35 3.17
N ALA A 92 27.70 -1.45 2.43
CA ALA A 92 28.07 -1.44 1.02
C ALA A 92 27.23 -0.38 0.27
N ALA A 93 27.74 0.08 -0.88
CA ALA A 93 26.89 0.78 -1.83
C ALA A 93 25.65 -0.10 -2.06
N GLY A 94 24.46 0.45 -1.78
CA GLY A 94 23.24 -0.36 -1.72
C GLY A 94 22.98 -1.08 -3.05
N PRO A 95 22.20 -2.18 -3.03
CA PRO A 95 21.66 -2.74 -4.27
C PRO A 95 20.93 -1.63 -5.05
N PRO A 96 20.88 -1.71 -6.40
CA PRO A 96 20.19 -0.72 -7.21
C PRO A 96 18.77 -0.52 -6.69
N ASP A 97 18.30 0.73 -6.77
CA ASP A 97 16.95 1.11 -6.36
C ASP A 97 15.91 0.10 -6.88
N ALA A 98 15.10 -0.47 -5.98
CA ALA A 98 14.06 -1.41 -6.35
C ALA A 98 13.06 -0.80 -7.34
N SER A 99 12.88 0.52 -7.34
CA SER A 99 12.08 1.22 -8.34
C SER A 99 12.70 1.11 -9.74
N ALA A 100 14.03 1.10 -9.84
CA ALA A 100 14.76 0.85 -11.08
C ALA A 100 14.63 -0.61 -11.53
N ALA A 101 14.58 -1.56 -10.60
CA ALA A 101 14.29 -2.97 -10.91
C ALA A 101 12.83 -3.16 -11.36
N VAL A 102 11.87 -2.43 -10.79
CA VAL A 102 10.46 -2.46 -11.23
C VAL A 102 10.30 -1.96 -12.67
N ALA A 103 11.08 -0.94 -13.06
CA ALA A 103 11.11 -0.45 -14.44
C ALA A 103 11.65 -1.49 -15.45
N GLU A 104 12.42 -2.49 -14.99
CA GLU A 104 12.96 -3.55 -15.84
C GLU A 104 11.90 -4.59 -16.25
N PHE A 105 10.85 -4.78 -15.43
CA PHE A 105 9.80 -5.78 -15.70
C PHE A 105 8.82 -5.40 -16.83
N GLY A 106 8.91 -4.19 -17.37
CA GLY A 106 8.07 -3.75 -18.48
C GLY A 106 6.59 -3.60 -18.12
N ASP A 107 5.72 -3.66 -19.14
CA ASP A 107 4.27 -3.49 -18.99
C ASP A 107 3.65 -4.69 -18.26
N PRO A 108 2.96 -4.48 -17.12
CA PRO A 108 2.37 -5.57 -16.33
C PRO A 108 1.12 -6.19 -16.97
N ARG A 109 0.65 -5.68 -18.12
CA ARG A 109 -0.54 -6.23 -18.79
C ARG A 109 -0.27 -7.66 -19.26
N PRO A 110 -1.19 -8.61 -18.98
CA PRO A 110 -1.06 -9.98 -19.49
C PRO A 110 -1.04 -9.96 -21.03
N PRO A 111 -0.36 -10.92 -21.67
CA PRO A 111 -0.43 -11.11 -23.12
C PRO A 111 -1.88 -11.20 -23.62
N ARG A 112 -2.16 -10.67 -24.81
CA ARG A 112 -3.53 -10.59 -25.38
C ARG A 112 -4.23 -11.95 -25.43
N ASP A 113 -3.47 -13.01 -25.66
CA ASP A 113 -3.94 -14.40 -25.74
C ASP A 113 -4.17 -15.06 -24.38
N ALA A 114 -3.67 -14.47 -23.29
CA ALA A 114 -3.95 -14.91 -21.91
C ALA A 114 -5.27 -14.34 -21.36
N VAL A 115 -5.85 -13.34 -22.04
CA VAL A 115 -7.15 -12.75 -21.69
C VAL A 115 -8.21 -13.40 -22.57
N PRO A 116 -9.20 -14.12 -22.00
CA PRO A 116 -10.33 -14.61 -22.78
C PRO A 116 -11.00 -13.47 -23.53
N GLU A 117 -11.31 -13.67 -24.81
CA GLU A 117 -12.08 -12.66 -25.54
C GLU A 117 -13.41 -12.42 -24.79
N PRO A 118 -13.79 -11.16 -24.56
CA PRO A 118 -15.04 -10.87 -23.88
C PRO A 118 -16.18 -11.47 -24.71
N ASP A 119 -17.03 -12.26 -24.06
CA ASP A 119 -18.23 -12.76 -24.68
C ASP A 119 -19.16 -11.57 -24.94
N THR A 120 -19.35 -11.25 -26.21
CA THR A 120 -20.22 -10.15 -26.67
C THR A 120 -21.60 -10.66 -27.07
N ALA A 121 -21.87 -11.96 -26.91
CA ALA A 121 -23.20 -12.50 -27.16
C ALA A 121 -24.18 -11.96 -26.13
N LEU A 122 -25.31 -11.44 -26.62
CA LEU A 122 -26.44 -11.13 -25.76
C LEU A 122 -26.97 -12.43 -25.14
N PRO A 123 -27.26 -12.44 -23.82
CA PRO A 123 -27.91 -13.57 -23.17
C PRO A 123 -29.22 -13.94 -23.89
N ASP A 124 -29.51 -15.23 -24.00
CA ASP A 124 -30.67 -15.72 -24.77
C ASP A 124 -31.98 -15.08 -24.29
N ALA A 125 -32.15 -14.90 -22.98
CA ALA A 125 -33.32 -14.22 -22.41
C ALA A 125 -33.51 -12.78 -22.92
N VAL A 126 -32.42 -12.04 -23.15
CA VAL A 126 -32.49 -10.67 -23.69
C VAL A 126 -32.79 -10.71 -25.18
N ARG A 127 -32.21 -11.68 -25.91
CA ARG A 127 -32.45 -11.88 -27.34
C ARG A 127 -33.91 -12.24 -27.62
N ASP A 128 -34.45 -13.19 -26.87
CA ASP A 128 -35.83 -13.66 -27.00
C ASP A 128 -36.81 -12.53 -26.68
N TRP A 129 -36.58 -11.80 -25.58
CA TRP A 129 -37.39 -10.64 -25.22
C TRP A 129 -37.40 -9.55 -26.29
N LEU A 130 -36.24 -9.22 -26.89
CA LEU A 130 -36.17 -8.26 -28.00
C LEU A 130 -36.93 -8.77 -29.24
N GLY A 131 -36.92 -10.07 -29.50
CA GLY A 131 -37.70 -10.71 -30.56
C GLY A 131 -39.22 -10.57 -30.34
N ASP A 132 -39.68 -10.79 -29.10
CA ASP A 132 -41.08 -10.61 -28.72
C ASP A 132 -41.53 -9.15 -28.89
N VAL A 133 -40.71 -8.19 -28.43
CA VAL A 133 -40.97 -6.75 -28.59
C VAL A 133 -41.03 -6.37 -30.07
N SER A 134 -40.10 -6.88 -30.90
CA SER A 134 -40.07 -6.62 -32.35
C SER A 134 -41.31 -7.19 -33.07
N SER A 135 -41.78 -8.36 -32.65
CA SER A 135 -42.97 -9.01 -33.22
C SER A 135 -44.24 -8.22 -32.87
N ARG A 136 -44.40 -7.85 -31.59
CA ARG A 136 -45.52 -7.00 -31.13
C ARG A 136 -45.55 -5.63 -31.82
N ALA A 137 -44.39 -4.99 -31.99
CA ALA A 137 -44.28 -3.72 -32.70
C ALA A 137 -44.75 -3.82 -34.17
N SER A 138 -44.57 -4.99 -34.79
CA SER A 138 -44.91 -5.23 -36.20
C SER A 138 -46.37 -5.66 -36.41
N GLU A 139 -46.94 -6.39 -35.45
CA GLU A 139 -48.25 -7.05 -35.61
C GLU A 139 -49.38 -6.41 -34.78
N ASP A 140 -49.10 -5.99 -33.53
CA ASP A 140 -50.13 -5.57 -32.55
C ASP A 140 -50.04 -4.10 -32.12
N GLY A 141 -48.96 -3.41 -32.51
CA GLY A 141 -48.66 -2.04 -32.11
C GLY A 141 -47.95 -1.97 -30.74
N GLU A 142 -46.86 -1.22 -30.69
CA GLU A 142 -46.02 -1.07 -29.49
C GLU A 142 -46.80 -0.52 -28.28
N THR A 143 -46.68 -1.19 -27.13
CA THR A 143 -47.23 -0.68 -25.88
C THR A 143 -46.34 0.45 -25.30
N PRO A 144 -46.90 1.34 -24.45
CA PRO A 144 -46.10 2.32 -23.71
C PRO A 144 -45.00 1.69 -22.85
N GLU A 145 -45.27 0.51 -22.27
CA GLU A 145 -44.33 -0.24 -21.42
C GLU A 145 -43.15 -0.79 -22.25
N ASP A 146 -43.42 -1.32 -23.47
CA ASP A 146 -42.37 -1.74 -24.39
C ASP A 146 -41.44 -0.57 -24.75
N ARG A 147 -42.00 0.62 -25.00
CA ARG A 147 -41.24 1.82 -25.34
C ARG A 147 -40.37 2.32 -24.19
N GLU A 148 -40.89 2.29 -22.97
CA GLU A 148 -40.15 2.65 -21.76
C GLU A 148 -39.00 1.65 -21.52
N ALA A 149 -39.25 0.36 -21.65
CA ALA A 149 -38.25 -0.68 -21.48
C ALA A 149 -37.11 -0.59 -22.52
N VAL A 150 -37.44 -0.36 -23.80
CA VAL A 150 -36.44 -0.16 -24.87
C VAL A 150 -35.63 1.11 -24.63
N SER A 151 -36.26 2.21 -24.20
CA SER A 151 -35.56 3.45 -23.88
C SER A 151 -34.60 3.29 -22.69
N ALA A 152 -35.03 2.59 -21.63
CA ALA A 152 -34.18 2.28 -20.48
C ALA A 152 -32.98 1.40 -20.87
N LEU A 153 -33.18 0.41 -21.74
CA LEU A 153 -32.10 -0.42 -22.26
C LEU A 153 -31.11 0.39 -23.10
N ALA A 154 -31.60 1.27 -23.97
CA ALA A 154 -30.76 2.16 -24.78
C ALA A 154 -29.92 3.12 -23.92
N ALA A 155 -30.52 3.71 -22.86
CA ALA A 155 -29.80 4.58 -21.93
C ALA A 155 -28.67 3.82 -21.21
N ARG A 156 -28.94 2.59 -20.77
CA ARG A 156 -27.95 1.74 -20.09
C ARG A 156 -26.81 1.31 -21.02
N ALA A 157 -27.12 1.02 -22.27
CA ALA A 157 -26.12 0.71 -23.30
C ALA A 157 -25.19 1.89 -23.59
N SER A 158 -25.72 3.12 -23.62
CA SER A 158 -24.91 4.34 -23.81
C SER A 158 -23.90 4.55 -22.67
N VAL A 159 -24.32 4.38 -21.41
CA VAL A 159 -23.42 4.48 -20.25
C VAL A 159 -22.32 3.42 -20.30
N LEU A 160 -22.65 2.20 -20.73
CA LEU A 160 -21.66 1.14 -20.88
C LEU A 160 -20.64 1.44 -21.99
N ARG A 161 -21.08 2.04 -23.10
CA ARG A 161 -20.17 2.44 -24.19
C ARG A 161 -19.17 3.51 -23.74
N GLU A 162 -19.64 4.54 -23.03
CA GLU A 162 -18.78 5.61 -22.50
C GLU A 162 -17.69 5.05 -21.57
N ARG A 163 -18.02 4.06 -20.72
CA ARG A 163 -17.05 3.40 -19.82
C ARG A 163 -16.05 2.46 -20.51
N VAL A 164 -16.35 2.02 -21.74
CA VAL A 164 -15.44 1.18 -22.53
C VAL A 164 -14.46 2.04 -23.35
N ASP A 165 -14.87 3.27 -23.67
CA ASP A 165 -14.06 4.23 -24.43
C ASP A 165 -13.12 5.08 -23.54
N GLU A 166 -13.26 5.01 -22.21
CA GLU A 166 -12.39 5.63 -21.17
C GLU A 166 -11.23 4.72 -20.75
#